data_AF-A0A945SJR8-F1
#
_entry.id   AF-A0A945SJR8-F1
#
_cell.length_a   1.000
_cell.length_b   1.000
_cell.length_c   1.000
_cell.angle_alpha   90.00
_cell.angle_beta   90.00
_cell.angle_gamma   90.00
#
_symmetry.space_group_name_H-M   'P 1'
#
loop_
_entity.id
_entity.type
_entity.pdbx_description
1 polymer ?
#
loop_
_entity_poly.entity_id
_entity_poly.type
_entity_poly.pdbx_seq_one_letter_code
_entity_poly.pdbx_strand_id
1 'polypeptide(L)'
;MKSVQALIIKVTDSAKDNGISQRELAKRVGITPENLSRAKKKGEISASTLQAMAEVLDMELTLTARETMKKGKEAVQRGTLFNLKKPSMD
;
A
#
# COMPACT_ATOMS: atom_id res chain seq x y z
N MET A 1 -6.77 -2.17 -9.86
CA MET A 1 -7.09 -2.24 -8.42
C MET A 1 -6.75 -0.90 -7.79
N LYS A 2 -7.64 -0.29 -6.99
CA LYS A 2 -7.36 0.99 -6.30
C LYS A 2 -6.28 0.75 -5.22
N SER A 3 -5.41 1.73 -4.96
CA SER A 3 -4.30 1.60 -3.99
C SER A 3 -4.80 1.25 -2.58
N VAL A 4 -5.87 1.90 -2.11
CA VAL A 4 -6.46 1.66 -0.79
C VAL A 4 -7.05 0.25 -0.68
N GLN A 5 -7.68 -0.25 -1.74
CA GLN A 5 -8.21 -1.62 -1.77
C GLN A 5 -7.11 -2.65 -1.55
N ALA A 6 -5.96 -2.47 -2.19
CA ALA A 6 -4.80 -3.35 -2.03
C ALA A 6 -4.27 -3.34 -0.58
N LEU A 7 -4.25 -2.18 0.08
CA LEU A 7 -3.87 -2.07 1.49
C LEU A 7 -4.85 -2.81 2.40
N ILE A 8 -6.17 -2.63 2.20
CA ILE A 8 -7.19 -3.34 2.97
C ILE A 8 -7.02 -4.85 2.82
N ILE A 9 -6.85 -5.34 1.58
CA ILE A 9 -6.64 -6.76 1.31
C ILE A 9 -5.39 -7.26 2.04
N LYS A 10 -4.24 -6.58 1.89
CA LYS A 10 -2.97 -6.94 2.52
C LYS A 10 -3.10 -7.08 4.03
N VAL A 11 -3.74 -6.11 4.70
CA VAL A 11 -3.94 -6.15 6.14
C VAL A 11 -4.89 -7.28 6.53
N THR A 12 -5.97 -7.52 5.77
CA THR A 12 -6.88 -8.65 6.08
C THR A 12 -6.27 -10.02 5.85
N ASP A 13 -5.38 -10.17 4.86
CA ASP A 13 -4.69 -11.42 4.58
C ASP A 13 -3.65 -11.68 5.68
N SER A 14 -2.89 -10.66 6.08
CA SER A 14 -1.98 -10.79 7.22
C SER A 14 -2.69 -11.12 8.53
N ALA A 15 -3.90 -10.56 8.76
CA ALA A 15 -4.70 -10.93 9.91
C ALA A 15 -5.07 -12.41 9.88
N LYS A 16 -5.48 -12.92 8.73
CA LYS A 16 -5.80 -14.34 8.53
C LYS A 16 -4.59 -15.23 8.82
N ASP A 17 -3.41 -14.85 8.35
CA ASP A 17 -2.15 -15.60 8.58
C ASP A 17 -1.77 -15.64 10.07
N ASN A 18 -2.20 -14.64 10.86
CA ASN A 18 -2.03 -14.59 12.32
C ASN A 18 -3.23 -15.21 13.08
N GLY A 19 -4.11 -15.95 12.40
CA GLY A 19 -5.26 -16.60 13.04
C GLY A 19 -6.40 -15.65 13.42
N ILE A 20 -6.36 -14.39 13.00
CA ILE A 20 -7.40 -13.40 13.26
C ILE A 20 -8.40 -13.43 12.10
N SER A 21 -9.62 -13.86 12.40
CA SER A 21 -10.69 -13.84 11.40
C SER A 21 -11.08 -12.41 11.00
N GLN A 22 -11.62 -12.22 9.79
CA GLN A 22 -12.11 -10.91 9.34
C GLN A 22 -13.16 -10.32 10.30
N ARG A 23 -14.03 -11.17 10.87
CA ARG A 23 -15.04 -10.76 11.85
C ARG A 23 -14.39 -10.27 13.15
N GLU A 24 -13.35 -10.95 13.61
CA GLU A 24 -12.60 -10.58 14.80
C GLU A 24 -11.83 -9.26 14.60
N LEU A 25 -11.14 -9.13 13.46
CA LEU A 25 -10.44 -7.89 13.11
C LEU A 25 -11.39 -6.69 13.08
N ALA A 26 -12.55 -6.84 12.43
CA ALA A 26 -13.58 -5.80 12.37
C ALA A 26 -14.03 -5.36 13.78
N LYS A 27 -14.29 -6.33 14.68
CA LYS A 27 -14.65 -6.06 16.07
C LYS A 27 -13.55 -5.31 16.83
N ARG A 28 -12.29 -5.72 16.68
CA ARG A 28 -11.14 -5.09 17.37
C ARG A 28 -10.95 -3.62 16.99
N VAL A 29 -11.31 -3.25 15.75
CA VAL A 29 -11.21 -1.87 15.25
C VAL A 29 -12.53 -1.10 15.30
N GLY A 30 -13.55 -1.63 15.96
CA GLY A 30 -14.82 -0.95 16.19
C GLY A 30 -15.72 -0.79 14.97
N ILE A 31 -15.61 -1.66 13.95
CA ILE A 31 -16.48 -1.67 12.77
C ILE A 31 -17.25 -2.99 12.63
N THR A 32 -18.30 -2.97 11.82
CA THR A 32 -19.05 -4.20 11.50
C THR A 32 -18.30 -5.05 10.46
N PRO A 33 -18.42 -6.39 10.50
CA PRO A 33 -17.87 -7.27 9.47
C PRO A 33 -18.38 -6.95 8.05
N GLU A 34 -19.62 -6.47 7.93
CA GLU A 34 -20.24 -6.03 6.69
C GLU A 34 -19.57 -4.77 6.15
N ASN A 35 -19.25 -3.80 7.03
CA ASN A 35 -18.51 -2.61 6.65
C ASN A 35 -17.11 -2.97 6.14
N LEU A 36 -16.40 -3.88 6.82
CA LEU A 36 -15.10 -4.36 6.35
C LEU A 36 -15.20 -5.11 5.00
N SER A 37 -16.23 -5.92 4.82
CA SER A 37 -16.50 -6.60 3.54
C SER A 37 -16.77 -5.62 2.40
N ARG A 38 -17.56 -4.57 2.67
CA ARG A 38 -17.82 -3.47 1.71
C ARG A 38 -16.54 -2.69 1.42
N ALA A 39 -15.72 -2.39 2.43
CA ALA A 39 -14.44 -1.72 2.28
C ALA A 39 -13.48 -2.51 1.37
N LYS A 40 -13.38 -3.83 1.54
CA LYS A 40 -12.60 -4.71 0.65
C LYS A 40 -13.06 -4.65 -0.81
N LYS A 41 -14.37 -4.50 -1.05
CA LYS A 41 -14.93 -4.43 -2.41
C LYS A 41 -14.77 -3.04 -3.04
N LYS A 42 -15.06 -1.97 -2.28
CA LYS A 42 -15.08 -0.58 -2.77
C LYS A 42 -13.71 0.11 -2.75
N GLY A 43 -12.83 -0.33 -1.85
CA GLY A 43 -11.55 0.31 -1.56
C GLY A 43 -11.71 1.61 -0.76
N GLU A 44 -12.71 1.68 0.11
CA GLU A 44 -13.06 2.88 0.88
C GLU A 44 -13.13 2.53 2.37
N ILE A 45 -12.33 3.22 3.17
CA ILE A 45 -12.26 3.12 4.63
C ILE A 45 -11.59 4.41 5.15
N SER A 46 -11.84 4.80 6.39
CA SER A 46 -11.09 5.91 6.99
C SER A 46 -9.63 5.52 7.20
N ALA A 47 -8.73 6.51 7.12
CA ALA A 47 -7.32 6.30 7.42
C ALA A 47 -7.11 5.81 8.87
N SER A 48 -7.89 6.34 9.82
CA SER A 48 -7.85 5.94 11.23
C SER A 48 -8.21 4.47 11.43
N THR A 49 -9.23 3.95 10.74
CA THR A 49 -9.58 2.53 10.84
C THR A 49 -8.54 1.66 10.14
N LEU A 50 -7.98 2.08 9.00
CA LEU A 50 -6.89 1.35 8.36
C LEU A 50 -5.64 1.26 9.26
N GLN A 51 -5.32 2.37 9.94
CA GLN A 51 -4.23 2.40 10.93
C GLN A 51 -4.52 1.48 12.11
N ALA A 52 -5.73 1.52 12.69
CA ALA A 52 -6.11 0.62 13.78
C ALA A 52 -6.04 -0.86 13.38
N MET A 53 -6.38 -1.20 12.13
CA MET A 53 -6.22 -2.57 11.63
C MET A 53 -4.75 -2.99 11.54
N ALA A 54 -3.85 -2.07 11.19
CA ALA A 54 -2.41 -2.31 11.17
C ALA A 54 -1.86 -2.48 12.59
N GLU A 55 -2.28 -1.64 13.55
CA GLU A 55 -1.88 -1.71 14.97
C GLU A 55 -2.26 -3.05 15.62
N VAL A 56 -3.43 -3.63 15.28
CA VAL A 56 -3.83 -4.98 15.75
C VAL A 56 -2.84 -6.07 15.33
N LEU A 57 -2.09 -5.85 14.25
CA LEU A 57 -1.11 -6.78 13.68
C LEU A 57 0.34 -6.36 13.94
N ASP A 58 0.57 -5.38 14.82
CA ASP A 58 1.89 -4.77 15.05
C ASP A 58 2.56 -4.27 13.75
N MET A 59 1.75 -3.69 12.87
CA MET A 59 2.17 -3.12 11.59
C MET A 59 2.10 -1.59 11.61
N GLU A 60 2.99 -0.97 10.85
CA GLU A 60 3.01 0.48 10.65
C GLU A 60 2.44 0.89 9.28
N LEU A 61 1.56 1.89 9.26
CA LEU A 61 1.06 2.49 8.01
C LEU A 61 1.95 3.67 7.62
N THR A 62 2.82 3.47 6.62
CA THR A 62 3.75 4.50 6.14
C THR A 62 3.46 4.92 4.70
N LEU A 63 3.72 6.20 4.40
CA LEU A 63 3.74 6.73 3.04
C LEU A 63 5.19 6.88 2.59
N THR A 64 5.54 6.23 1.50
CA THR A 64 6.88 6.31 0.92
C THR A 64 6.86 7.14 -0.36
N ALA A 65 7.92 7.93 -0.57
CA ALA A 65 8.06 8.72 -1.77
C ALA A 65 8.14 7.80 -2.99
N ARG A 66 7.32 8.09 -4.01
CA ARG A 66 7.40 7.37 -5.29
C ARG A 66 8.72 7.75 -5.97
N GLU A 67 9.62 6.80 -6.15
CA GLU A 67 10.96 7.03 -6.73
C GLU A 67 10.97 7.37 -8.24
N THR A 68 9.84 7.74 -8.83
CA THR A 68 9.74 8.08 -10.26
C THR A 68 10.67 9.22 -10.69
N MET A 69 11.09 10.09 -9.76
CA MET A 69 12.01 11.20 -10.02
C MET A 69 13.48 10.93 -9.64
N LYS A 70 13.79 9.78 -9.01
CA LYS A 70 15.16 9.46 -8.57
C LYS A 70 16.07 9.22 -9.77
N LYS A 71 15.59 8.45 -10.76
CA LYS A 71 16.35 8.17 -11.99
C LYS A 71 16.72 9.44 -12.78
N GLY A 72 15.80 10.42 -12.85
CA GLY A 72 16.05 11.71 -13.50
C GLY A 72 17.06 12.56 -12.74
N LYS A 73 16.93 12.68 -11.41
CA LYS A 73 17.90 13.42 -10.58
C LYS A 73 19.29 12.78 -10.60
N GLU A 74 19.39 11.46 -10.52
CA GLU A 74 20.68 10.78 -10.63
C GLU A 74 21.28 10.89 -12.05
N ALA A 75 20.47 10.89 -13.10
CA ALA A 75 20.95 11.09 -14.48
C ALA A 75 21.41 12.54 -14.75
N VAL A 76 20.78 13.54 -14.12
CA VAL A 76 21.26 14.93 -14.13
C VAL A 76 22.56 15.05 -13.33
N GLN A 77 22.61 14.50 -12.11
CA GLN A 77 23.80 14.57 -11.25
C GLN A 77 25.02 13.84 -11.82
N ARG A 78 24.80 12.74 -12.56
CA ARG A 78 25.87 12.01 -13.25
C ARG A 78 26.27 12.62 -14.61
N GLY A 79 25.63 13.71 -15.04
CA GLY A 79 25.88 14.33 -16.35
C GLY A 79 25.50 13.45 -17.55
N THR A 80 24.77 12.36 -17.33
CA THR A 80 24.44 11.35 -18.35
C THR A 80 23.08 11.56 -18.99
N LEU A 81 22.38 12.66 -18.67
CA LEU A 81 21.01 12.91 -19.14
C LEU A 81 20.87 12.82 -20.67
N PHE A 82 21.89 13.25 -21.42
CA PHE A 82 21.92 13.23 -22.88
C PHE A 82 22.66 12.03 -23.49
N ASN A 83 23.19 11.10 -22.69
CA ASN A 83 23.94 9.93 -23.17
C ASN A 83 23.05 8.70 -23.43
N LEU A 84 21.73 8.87 -23.36
CA LEU A 84 20.76 7.87 -23.81
C LEU A 84 20.74 7.88 -25.35
N LYS A 85 21.60 7.01 -25.92
CA LYS A 85 21.59 6.53 -27.31
C LYS A 85 22.32 7.43 -28.33
N LYS A 86 23.57 7.09 -28.64
CA LYS A 86 24.00 7.10 -30.04
C LYS A 86 23.63 5.73 -30.63
N PRO A 87 22.84 5.63 -31.71
CA PRO A 87 22.73 4.37 -32.43
C PRO A 87 24.11 4.01 -32.96
N SER A 88 24.56 2.79 -32.66
CA SER A 88 25.65 2.15 -33.38
C SER A 88 25.26 2.10 -34.86
N MET A 89 25.98 2.86 -35.69
CA MET A 89 25.99 2.62 -37.13
C MET A 89 27.06 1.56 -37.37
N ASP A 90 26.61 0.37 -37.75
CA ASP A 90 27.43 -0.62 -38.48
C ASP A 90 27.71 -0.11 -39.90
#